data_AF-A0AAV2MY72-F1
#
_entry.id   AF-A0AAV2MY72-F1
#
_cell.length_a   1.000
_cell.length_b   1.000
_cell.length_c   1.000
_cell.angle_alpha   90.00
_cell.angle_beta   90.00
_cell.angle_gamma   90.00
#
_symmetry.space_group_name_H-M   'P 1'
#
loop_
_entity.id
_entity.type
_entity.pdbx_description
1 polymer ?
#
loop_
_entity_poly.entity_id
_entity_poly.type
_entity_poly.pdbx_seq_one_letter_code
_entity_poly.pdbx_strand_id
1 'polypeptide(L)'
;MRTMWQKVNRTEIFFKKYEEWLNAPVFFPVPATSQKTPTNKGGRFSTEFASCSDRSKRRKTEEIRATLTSNELAYATQMSLRSAGQLDASKIVKEATLTSPLRASRYRKAFQSTTENTLSEDAALSVLVEFKLSKSQYQGLRSVSKENHCKLYPPYKKVTQAKSRCYPPCTAINITESSAEVHLQALLDHTVERILFLQNDVIRSLSQKCVSNMNFICKWGCDGSSGQSQYKQTFNDDSISDANVFFTSVVPLQLISVNHESKAQIVVWKNPRPSFSSIL
;
A
#
# COMPACT_ATOMS: atom_id res chain seq x y z
N MET A 1 -56.67 -11.75 -15.57
CA MET A 1 -56.69 -12.27 -14.18
C MET A 1 -56.22 -11.27 -13.09
N ARG A 2 -56.03 -9.97 -13.35
CA ARG A 2 -55.55 -8.99 -12.34
C ARG A 2 -56.64 -8.06 -11.75
N THR A 3 -57.89 -8.14 -12.21
CA THR A 3 -58.96 -7.18 -11.84
C THR A 3 -59.93 -7.68 -10.76
N MET A 4 -59.89 -8.96 -10.39
CA MET A 4 -60.82 -9.52 -9.39
C MET A 4 -60.54 -9.03 -7.97
N TRP A 5 -59.28 -8.80 -7.63
CA TRP A 5 -58.85 -8.39 -6.28
C TRP A 5 -59.15 -6.92 -5.95
N GLN A 6 -59.30 -6.06 -6.97
CA GLN A 6 -59.62 -4.64 -6.77
C GLN A 6 -61.08 -4.42 -6.35
N LYS A 7 -61.98 -5.39 -6.59
CA LYS A 7 -63.39 -5.32 -6.17
C LYS A 7 -63.61 -5.75 -4.71
N VAL A 8 -62.55 -6.10 -4.00
CA VAL A 8 -62.62 -6.74 -2.69
C VAL A 8 -61.80 -5.90 -1.69
N ASN A 9 -62.39 -4.79 -1.25
CA ASN A 9 -61.80 -3.95 -0.21
C ASN A 9 -62.31 -4.42 1.16
N ARG A 10 -61.42 -4.61 2.14
CA ARG A 10 -61.74 -5.07 3.51
C ARG A 10 -62.55 -4.02 4.27
N THR A 11 -63.82 -3.92 3.92
CA THR A 11 -64.82 -3.04 4.50
C THR A 11 -65.92 -3.91 5.13
N GLU A 12 -66.74 -3.38 6.03
CA GLU A 12 -67.85 -4.15 6.63
C GLU A 12 -68.78 -4.79 5.58
N ILE A 13 -68.91 -4.14 4.42
CA ILE A 13 -69.67 -4.61 3.27
C ILE A 13 -69.10 -5.93 2.72
N PHE A 14 -67.78 -6.13 2.76
CA PHE A 14 -67.14 -7.39 2.36
C PHE A 14 -67.54 -8.53 3.30
N PHE A 15 -67.46 -8.30 4.62
CA PHE A 15 -67.79 -9.33 5.59
C PHE A 15 -69.26 -9.73 5.54
N LYS A 16 -70.18 -8.78 5.32
CA LYS A 16 -71.60 -9.08 5.05
C LYS A 16 -71.80 -9.86 3.75
N LYS A 17 -71.13 -9.45 2.66
CA LYS A 17 -71.35 -10.05 1.34
C LYS A 17 -70.85 -11.50 1.24
N TYR A 18 -69.81 -11.84 1.98
CA TYR A 18 -69.18 -13.17 1.96
C TYR A 18 -69.33 -13.91 3.28
N GLU A 19 -70.27 -13.49 4.13
CA GLU A 19 -70.50 -14.02 5.49
C GLU A 19 -70.72 -15.53 5.49
N GLU A 20 -71.59 -16.00 4.59
CA GLU A 20 -71.88 -17.44 4.45
C GLU A 20 -70.65 -18.27 4.09
N TRP A 21 -69.77 -17.75 3.22
CA TRP A 21 -68.55 -18.45 2.82
C TRP A 21 -67.48 -18.39 3.91
N LEU A 22 -67.35 -17.26 4.60
CA LEU A 22 -66.38 -17.07 5.68
C LEU A 22 -66.73 -17.88 6.94
N ASN A 23 -68.02 -18.06 7.20
CA ASN A 23 -68.52 -18.82 8.35
C ASN A 23 -68.83 -20.28 8.02
N ALA A 24 -68.62 -20.72 6.77
CA ALA A 24 -68.80 -22.11 6.41
C ALA A 24 -67.75 -22.99 7.12
N PRO A 25 -68.16 -24.07 7.81
CA PRO A 25 -67.23 -24.99 8.44
C PRO A 25 -66.39 -25.69 7.37
N VAL A 26 -65.07 -25.53 7.45
CA VAL A 26 -64.14 -26.20 6.54
C VAL A 26 -63.72 -27.52 7.16
N PHE A 27 -64.10 -28.61 6.51
CA PHE A 27 -63.68 -29.95 6.89
C PHE A 27 -62.40 -30.31 6.16
N PHE A 28 -61.31 -30.46 6.92
CA PHE A 28 -60.08 -31.04 6.41
C PHE A 28 -60.10 -32.54 6.68
N PRO A 29 -60.20 -33.41 5.66
CA PRO A 29 -60.12 -34.84 5.88
C PRO A 29 -58.71 -35.15 6.39
N VAL A 30 -58.61 -35.58 7.65
CA VAL A 30 -57.40 -36.20 8.20
C VAL A 30 -57.46 -37.67 7.78
N PRO A 31 -56.58 -38.15 6.88
CA PRO A 31 -56.58 -39.55 6.51
C PRO A 31 -56.25 -40.38 7.75
N ALA A 32 -57.14 -41.32 8.09
CA ALA A 32 -56.85 -42.33 9.09
C ALA A 32 -55.53 -43.03 8.73
N THR A 33 -54.76 -43.33 9.77
CA THR A 33 -53.38 -43.80 9.74
C THR A 33 -53.17 -44.99 8.81
N SER A 34 -52.93 -44.74 7.51
CA SER A 34 -52.50 -45.77 6.58
C SER A 34 -51.03 -46.08 6.80
N GLN A 35 -50.76 -47.37 6.99
CA GLN A 35 -49.42 -47.96 7.06
C GLN A 35 -48.56 -47.42 5.92
N LYS A 36 -47.43 -46.77 6.27
CA LYS A 36 -46.52 -46.13 5.32
C LYS A 36 -45.79 -47.17 4.48
N THR A 37 -46.19 -47.35 3.23
CA THR A 37 -45.27 -47.73 2.15
C THR A 37 -44.39 -46.52 1.79
N PRO A 38 -43.12 -46.71 1.36
CA PRO A 38 -42.16 -45.64 1.15
C PRO A 38 -42.47 -44.91 -0.16
N THR A 39 -43.48 -44.05 -0.15
CA THR A 39 -43.68 -43.05 -1.19
C THR A 39 -42.82 -41.83 -0.86
N ASN A 40 -42.01 -41.41 -1.84
CA ASN A 40 -41.13 -40.25 -1.75
C ASN A 40 -41.90 -39.04 -1.19
N LYS A 41 -41.64 -38.71 0.08
CA LYS A 41 -42.13 -37.48 0.68
C LYS A 41 -41.54 -36.33 -0.12
N GLY A 42 -42.39 -35.57 -0.80
CA GLY A 42 -42.01 -34.36 -1.54
C GLY A 42 -41.34 -33.37 -0.60
N GLY A 43 -40.01 -33.40 -0.58
CA GLY A 43 -39.15 -32.45 0.12
C GLY A 43 -38.47 -31.53 -0.87
N ARG A 44 -37.98 -30.39 -0.37
CA ARG A 44 -37.10 -29.52 -1.15
C ARG A 44 -35.89 -30.33 -1.62
N PHE A 45 -35.57 -30.26 -2.92
CA PHE A 45 -34.40 -30.93 -3.50
C PHE A 45 -33.13 -30.60 -2.69
N SER A 46 -32.38 -31.63 -2.31
CA SER A 46 -31.12 -31.48 -1.60
C SER A 46 -30.06 -31.01 -2.59
N THR A 47 -29.50 -29.83 -2.36
CA THR A 47 -28.32 -29.35 -3.09
C THR A 47 -27.06 -30.00 -2.53
N GLU A 48 -26.11 -30.32 -3.40
CA GLU A 48 -24.79 -30.81 -3.01
C GLU A 48 -24.10 -29.85 -2.03
N PHE A 49 -23.24 -30.39 -1.16
CA PHE A 49 -22.58 -29.59 -0.13
C PHE A 49 -21.75 -28.45 -0.72
N ALA A 50 -21.01 -28.71 -1.81
CA ALA A 50 -20.16 -27.72 -2.47
C ALA A 50 -20.95 -26.49 -2.96
N SER A 51 -22.14 -26.71 -3.53
CA SER A 51 -23.02 -25.68 -4.11
C SER A 51 -23.95 -25.00 -3.12
N CYS A 52 -23.95 -25.42 -1.84
CA CYS A 52 -24.72 -24.75 -0.78
C CYS A 52 -24.13 -23.38 -0.40
N SER A 53 -25.00 -22.45 0.01
CA SER A 53 -24.58 -21.22 0.68
C SER A 53 -23.95 -21.49 2.06
N ASP A 54 -23.14 -20.56 2.57
CA ASP A 54 -22.45 -20.71 3.85
C ASP A 54 -23.41 -20.95 5.03
N ARG A 55 -24.58 -20.30 5.04
CA ARG A 55 -25.61 -20.54 6.06
C ARG A 55 -26.09 -21.99 6.05
N SER A 56 -26.33 -22.54 4.85
CA SER A 56 -26.75 -23.93 4.69
C SER A 56 -25.63 -24.91 5.03
N LYS A 57 -24.37 -24.62 4.68
CA LYS A 57 -23.20 -25.43 5.05
C LYS A 57 -23.04 -25.51 6.57
N ARG A 58 -23.13 -24.38 7.28
CA ARG A 58 -23.04 -24.33 8.76
C ARG A 58 -24.12 -25.15 9.46
N ARG A 59 -25.36 -25.11 8.95
CA ARG A 59 -26.49 -25.92 9.46
C ARG A 59 -26.27 -27.41 9.18
N LYS A 60 -25.81 -27.77 7.98
CA LYS A 60 -25.53 -29.16 7.61
C LYS A 60 -24.40 -29.78 8.44
N THR A 61 -23.42 -29.00 8.88
CA THR A 61 -22.29 -29.48 9.71
C THR A 61 -22.48 -29.25 11.21
N GLU A 62 -23.66 -28.79 11.66
CA GLU A 62 -23.92 -28.46 13.06
C GLU A 62 -23.83 -29.68 13.96
N GLU A 63 -24.51 -30.76 13.59
CA GLU A 63 -24.50 -32.03 14.33
C GLU A 63 -23.07 -32.55 14.49
N ILE A 64 -22.30 -32.61 13.40
CA ILE A 64 -20.91 -33.08 13.40
C ILE A 64 -20.02 -32.25 14.33
N ARG A 65 -20.21 -30.93 14.37
CA ARG A 65 -19.44 -30.02 15.26
C ARG A 65 -19.90 -30.09 16.73
N ALA A 66 -21.12 -30.53 16.99
CA ALA A 66 -21.65 -30.71 18.34
C ALA A 66 -21.19 -32.04 18.96
N THR A 67 -21.07 -33.08 18.12
CA THR A 67 -20.76 -34.45 18.58
C THR A 67 -19.27 -34.73 18.70
N LEU A 68 -18.43 -34.16 17.84
CA LEU A 68 -17.00 -34.48 17.76
C LEU A 68 -16.12 -33.35 18.27
N THR A 69 -14.95 -33.70 18.82
CA THR A 69 -13.95 -32.73 19.25
C THR A 69 -13.18 -32.13 18.08
N SER A 70 -12.57 -30.96 18.29
CA SER A 70 -11.74 -30.30 17.27
C SER A 70 -10.57 -31.17 16.79
N ASN A 71 -9.99 -31.99 17.68
CA ASN A 71 -8.87 -32.87 17.35
C ASN A 71 -9.31 -34.05 16.47
N GLU A 72 -10.45 -34.65 16.77
CA GLU A 72 -11.03 -35.73 15.96
C GLU A 72 -11.42 -35.22 14.57
N LEU A 73 -12.03 -34.04 14.49
CA LEU A 73 -12.37 -33.40 13.22
C LEU A 73 -11.11 -33.08 12.39
N ALA A 74 -10.05 -32.58 13.04
CA ALA A 74 -8.78 -32.31 12.37
C ALA A 74 -8.12 -33.59 11.86
N TYR A 75 -8.11 -34.66 12.66
CA TYR A 75 -7.54 -35.95 12.29
C TYR A 75 -8.33 -36.63 11.16
N ALA A 76 -9.67 -36.61 11.23
CA ALA A 76 -10.53 -37.13 10.17
C ALA A 76 -10.31 -36.39 8.85
N THR A 77 -10.22 -35.05 8.90
CA THR A 77 -9.88 -34.21 7.74
C THR A 77 -8.50 -34.56 7.19
N GLN A 78 -7.51 -34.74 8.06
CA GLN A 78 -6.15 -35.15 7.67
C GLN A 78 -6.16 -36.49 6.92
N MET A 79 -6.88 -37.50 7.42
CA MET A 79 -6.95 -38.82 6.77
C MET A 79 -7.67 -38.74 5.42
N SER A 80 -8.76 -37.98 5.34
CA SER A 80 -9.50 -37.77 4.10
C SER A 80 -8.64 -37.08 3.02
N LEU A 81 -7.86 -36.07 3.39
CA LEU A 81 -6.93 -35.39 2.48
C LEU A 81 -5.82 -36.34 1.99
N ARG A 82 -5.32 -37.23 2.85
CA ARG A 82 -4.34 -38.24 2.45
C ARG A 82 -4.91 -39.25 1.46
N SER A 83 -6.11 -39.78 1.72
CA SER A 83 -6.76 -40.72 0.81
C SER A 83 -7.09 -40.09 -0.54
N ALA A 84 -7.34 -38.77 -0.57
CA ALA A 84 -7.52 -37.99 -1.79
C ALA A 84 -6.21 -37.59 -2.49
N GLY A 85 -5.05 -38.02 -2.00
CA GLY A 85 -3.73 -37.71 -2.58
C GLY A 85 -3.20 -36.30 -2.25
N GLN A 86 -3.91 -35.51 -1.45
CA GLN A 86 -3.54 -34.14 -1.07
C GLN A 86 -2.60 -34.14 0.14
N LEU A 87 -1.38 -34.66 -0.06
CA LEU A 87 -0.42 -34.89 1.02
C LEU A 87 -0.02 -33.60 1.74
N ASP A 88 0.28 -32.52 1.02
CA ASP A 88 0.73 -31.26 1.62
C ASP A 88 -0.39 -30.56 2.39
N ALA A 89 -1.62 -30.57 1.88
CA ALA A 89 -2.79 -30.09 2.61
C ALA A 89 -2.97 -30.87 3.93
N SER A 90 -2.80 -32.20 3.91
CA SER A 90 -2.88 -33.02 5.13
C SER A 90 -1.80 -32.65 6.16
N LYS A 91 -0.57 -32.37 5.72
CA LYS A 91 0.53 -31.95 6.60
C LYS A 91 0.24 -30.59 7.21
N ILE A 92 -0.25 -29.63 6.42
CA ILE A 92 -0.61 -28.30 6.89
C ILE A 92 -1.71 -28.38 7.96
N VAL A 93 -2.77 -29.16 7.74
CA VAL A 93 -3.85 -29.35 8.73
C VAL A 93 -3.27 -29.91 10.03
N LYS A 94 -2.45 -30.96 9.96
CA LYS A 94 -1.76 -31.55 11.14
C LYS A 94 -0.90 -30.51 11.87
N GLU A 95 -0.11 -29.74 11.15
CA GLU A 95 0.77 -28.74 11.76
C GLU A 95 -0.01 -27.60 12.42
N ALA A 96 -1.06 -27.10 11.75
CA ALA A 96 -1.86 -25.98 12.21
C ALA A 96 -2.76 -26.32 13.41
N THR A 97 -3.19 -27.58 13.53
CA THR A 97 -4.19 -28.00 14.53
C THR A 97 -3.64 -28.91 15.63
N LEU A 98 -2.68 -29.80 15.34
CA LEU A 98 -2.25 -30.87 16.26
C LEU A 98 -0.84 -30.69 16.84
N THR A 99 0.01 -29.83 16.27
CA THR A 99 1.42 -29.74 16.68
C THR A 99 1.69 -28.62 17.69
N SER A 100 1.20 -27.40 17.43
CA SER A 100 1.39 -26.27 18.35
C SER A 100 0.35 -25.18 18.09
N PRO A 101 -0.27 -24.58 19.14
CA PRO A 101 -1.26 -23.52 19.00
C PRO A 101 -0.71 -22.25 18.33
N LEU A 102 0.61 -22.04 18.36
CA LEU A 102 1.26 -20.89 17.72
C LEU A 102 1.54 -21.10 16.22
N ARG A 103 1.49 -22.35 15.73
CA ARG A 103 1.84 -22.67 14.34
C ARG A 103 0.90 -22.00 13.34
N ALA A 104 -0.41 -22.07 13.58
CA ALA A 104 -1.42 -21.38 12.77
C ALA A 104 -1.20 -19.86 12.73
N SER A 105 -0.85 -19.26 13.89
CA SER A 105 -0.54 -17.83 13.97
C SER A 105 0.71 -17.47 13.16
N ARG A 106 1.76 -18.30 13.20
CA ARG A 106 2.97 -18.13 12.38
C ARG A 106 2.67 -18.23 10.89
N TYR A 107 1.87 -19.21 10.44
CA TYR A 107 1.45 -19.29 9.04
C TYR A 107 0.67 -18.05 8.60
N ARG A 108 -0.29 -17.60 9.41
CA ARG A 108 -1.06 -16.38 9.13
C ARG A 108 -0.14 -15.16 9.02
N LYS A 109 0.80 -15.00 9.96
CA LYS A 109 1.77 -13.89 9.95
C LYS A 109 2.68 -13.95 8.73
N ALA A 110 3.22 -15.12 8.39
CA ALA A 110 4.09 -15.29 7.22
C ALA A 110 3.36 -14.99 5.90
N PHE A 111 2.10 -15.44 5.80
CA PHE A 111 1.25 -15.16 4.66
C PHE A 111 0.89 -13.67 4.55
N GLN A 112 0.67 -12.99 5.68
CA GLN A 112 0.39 -11.56 5.72
C GLN A 112 1.63 -10.69 5.56
N SER A 113 2.81 -11.15 6.03
CA SER A 113 4.09 -10.46 5.89
C SER A 113 4.64 -10.52 4.47
N THR A 114 3.93 -11.15 3.54
CA THR A 114 4.15 -11.00 2.10
C THR A 114 3.64 -9.62 1.63
N THR A 115 3.74 -8.59 2.46
CA THR A 115 3.71 -7.20 2.02
C THR A 115 4.92 -6.98 1.13
N GLU A 116 4.69 -6.65 -0.13
CA GLU A 116 5.73 -6.46 -1.14
C GLU A 116 6.80 -5.47 -0.63
N ASN A 117 8.04 -5.94 -0.49
CA ASN A 117 9.19 -5.16 -0.02
C ASN A 117 9.70 -4.21 -1.11
N THR A 118 8.84 -3.35 -1.66
CA THR A 118 9.26 -2.33 -2.61
C THR A 118 9.96 -1.19 -1.86
N LEU A 119 11.16 -0.80 -2.32
CA LEU A 119 11.87 0.36 -1.82
C LEU A 119 11.00 1.61 -1.92
N SER A 120 11.16 2.52 -0.95
CA SER A 120 10.58 3.86 -1.04
C SER A 120 11.16 4.59 -2.25
N GLU A 121 10.45 5.60 -2.74
CA GLU A 121 10.87 6.36 -3.91
C GLU A 121 12.22 7.06 -3.68
N ASP A 122 12.42 7.58 -2.46
CA ASP A 122 13.64 8.28 -2.06
C ASP A 122 14.79 7.30 -1.84
N ALA A 123 14.54 6.12 -1.28
CA ALA A 123 15.56 5.07 -1.15
C ALA A 123 16.02 4.56 -2.53
N ALA A 124 15.08 4.37 -3.45
CA ALA A 124 15.40 3.98 -4.82
C ALA A 124 16.17 5.06 -5.58
N LEU A 125 15.84 6.35 -5.36
CA LEU A 125 16.61 7.47 -5.89
C LEU A 125 18.03 7.50 -5.31
N SER A 126 18.19 7.28 -4.01
CA SER A 126 19.50 7.20 -3.35
C SER A 126 20.38 6.12 -3.98
N VAL A 127 19.84 4.92 -4.20
CA VAL A 127 20.56 3.83 -4.89
C VAL A 127 20.96 4.26 -6.31
N LEU A 128 20.05 4.90 -7.05
CA LEU A 128 20.36 5.36 -8.41
C LEU A 128 21.51 6.36 -8.44
N VAL A 129 21.54 7.31 -7.51
CA VAL A 129 22.58 8.36 -7.43
C VAL A 129 23.90 7.79 -6.91
N GLU A 130 23.88 7.05 -5.81
CA GLU A 130 25.08 6.51 -5.15
C GLU A 130 25.85 5.56 -6.07
N PHE A 131 25.12 4.67 -6.76
CA PHE A 131 25.71 3.73 -7.71
C PHE A 131 25.83 4.28 -9.13
N LYS A 132 25.56 5.58 -9.34
CA LYS A 132 25.65 6.28 -10.64
C LYS A 132 24.94 5.54 -11.78
N LEU A 133 23.77 4.96 -11.49
CA LEU A 133 23.04 4.14 -12.44
C LEU A 133 22.36 5.00 -13.51
N SER A 134 22.48 4.59 -14.76
CA SER A 134 21.67 5.13 -15.84
C SER A 134 20.20 4.67 -15.72
N LYS A 135 19.30 5.36 -16.42
CA LYS A 135 17.89 4.94 -16.51
C LYS A 135 17.74 3.51 -17.04
N SER A 136 18.51 3.14 -18.06
CA SER A 136 18.44 1.79 -18.66
C SER A 136 18.97 0.73 -17.71
N GLN A 137 20.06 1.00 -16.98
CA GLN A 137 20.59 0.10 -15.95
C GLN A 137 19.57 -0.12 -14.82
N TYR A 138 18.97 0.96 -14.31
CA TYR A 138 17.92 0.87 -13.30
C TYR A 138 16.71 0.06 -13.79
N GLN A 139 16.27 0.31 -15.02
CA GLN A 139 15.17 -0.44 -15.63
C GLN A 139 15.52 -1.93 -15.81
N GLY A 140 16.75 -2.25 -16.20
CA GLY A 140 17.27 -3.62 -16.27
C GLY A 140 17.24 -4.33 -14.92
N LEU A 141 17.79 -3.71 -13.87
CA LEU A 141 17.74 -4.24 -12.50
C LEU A 141 16.30 -4.52 -12.04
N ARG A 142 15.38 -3.61 -12.37
CA ARG A 142 13.97 -3.78 -12.05
C ARG A 142 13.32 -4.92 -12.83
N SER A 143 13.65 -5.09 -14.11
CA SER A 143 13.14 -6.21 -14.92
C SER A 143 13.61 -7.54 -14.37
N VAL A 144 14.90 -7.69 -14.09
CA VAL A 144 15.48 -8.89 -13.47
C VAL A 144 14.83 -9.18 -12.12
N SER A 145 14.62 -8.16 -11.28
CA SER A 145 13.92 -8.31 -10.00
C SER A 145 12.52 -8.89 -10.20
N LYS A 146 11.74 -8.36 -11.16
CA LYS A 146 10.39 -8.83 -11.45
C LYS A 146 10.33 -10.25 -12.01
N GLU A 147 11.26 -10.59 -12.89
CA GLU A 147 11.39 -11.94 -13.45
C GLU A 147 11.64 -12.98 -12.36
N ASN A 148 12.36 -12.60 -11.31
CA ASN A 148 12.63 -13.43 -10.13
C ASN A 148 11.56 -13.29 -9.03
N HIS A 149 10.34 -12.88 -9.39
CA HIS A 149 9.20 -12.67 -8.48
C HIS A 149 9.48 -11.73 -7.30
N CYS A 150 10.46 -10.83 -7.45
CA CYS A 150 10.81 -9.82 -6.47
C CYS A 150 10.35 -8.44 -6.96
N LYS A 151 9.66 -7.69 -6.10
CA LYS A 151 9.17 -6.33 -6.44
C LYS A 151 9.93 -5.27 -5.65
N LEU A 152 11.25 -5.40 -5.57
CA LEU A 152 12.10 -4.52 -4.77
C LEU A 152 12.16 -3.10 -5.35
N TYR A 153 12.30 -2.97 -6.67
CA TYR A 153 12.49 -1.65 -7.30
C TYR A 153 11.18 -1.00 -7.75
N PRO A 154 10.86 0.23 -7.29
CA PRO A 154 9.68 0.94 -7.76
C PRO A 154 9.76 1.28 -9.25
N PRO A 155 8.63 1.58 -9.93
CA PRO A 155 8.65 2.09 -11.29
C PRO A 155 9.50 3.36 -11.42
N TYR A 156 10.25 3.51 -12.52
CA TYR A 156 11.13 4.66 -12.75
C TYR A 156 10.40 6.01 -12.65
N LYS A 157 9.13 6.08 -13.06
CA LYS A 157 8.30 7.29 -12.92
C LYS A 157 8.26 7.82 -11.48
N LYS A 158 8.20 6.93 -10.47
CA LYS A 158 8.24 7.32 -9.06
C LYS A 158 9.60 7.84 -8.64
N VAL A 159 10.67 7.24 -9.15
CA VAL A 159 12.05 7.73 -8.94
C VAL A 159 12.24 9.10 -9.58
N THR A 160 11.66 9.34 -10.75
CA THR A 160 11.66 10.67 -11.38
C THR A 160 10.92 11.70 -10.53
N GLN A 161 9.76 11.34 -9.97
CA GLN A 161 9.03 12.22 -9.05
C GLN A 161 9.85 12.53 -7.79
N ALA A 162 10.51 11.53 -7.20
CA ALA A 162 11.46 11.75 -6.10
C ALA A 162 12.59 12.69 -6.49
N LYS A 163 13.17 12.50 -7.69
CA LYS A 163 14.21 13.37 -8.22
C LYS A 163 13.70 14.81 -8.36
N SER A 164 12.50 15.02 -8.91
CA SER A 164 11.90 16.34 -9.03
C SER A 164 11.68 17.04 -7.68
N ARG A 165 11.30 16.30 -6.63
CA ARG A 165 11.18 16.84 -5.26
C ARG A 165 12.50 17.32 -4.67
N CYS A 166 13.64 16.95 -5.25
CA CYS A 166 14.96 17.38 -4.81
C CYS A 166 15.42 18.69 -5.47
N TYR A 167 14.64 19.30 -6.37
CA TYR A 167 14.97 20.59 -6.99
C TYR A 167 14.09 21.73 -6.44
N PRO A 168 14.60 22.97 -6.44
CA PRO A 168 13.78 24.16 -6.22
C PRO A 168 12.64 24.27 -7.24
N PRO A 169 11.62 25.13 -6.98
CA PRO A 169 10.52 25.35 -7.90
C PRO A 169 11.00 25.69 -9.32
N CYS A 170 10.39 25.09 -10.34
CA CYS A 170 10.79 25.31 -11.74
C CYS A 170 10.71 26.79 -12.17
N THR A 171 9.84 27.59 -11.54
CA THR A 171 9.72 29.03 -11.79
C THR A 171 10.94 29.84 -11.34
N ALA A 172 11.80 29.26 -10.50
CA ALA A 172 13.04 29.87 -10.03
C ALA A 172 14.27 29.39 -10.82
N ILE A 173 14.08 28.55 -11.85
CA ILE A 173 15.14 27.97 -12.66
C ILE A 173 15.03 28.55 -14.08
N ASN A 174 16.08 29.25 -14.52
CA ASN A 174 16.18 29.80 -15.87
C ASN A 174 17.23 29.01 -16.64
N ILE A 175 16.85 28.46 -17.79
CA ILE A 175 17.75 27.69 -18.65
C ILE A 175 17.74 28.36 -20.02
N THR A 176 18.94 28.72 -20.47
CA THR A 176 19.21 29.20 -21.82
C THR A 176 20.20 28.24 -22.47
N GLU A 177 20.60 28.52 -23.71
CA GLU A 177 21.68 27.80 -24.37
C GLU A 177 23.05 28.00 -23.69
N SER A 178 23.30 29.14 -23.05
CA SER A 178 24.62 29.47 -22.49
C SER A 178 24.68 29.36 -20.96
N SER A 179 23.53 29.24 -20.29
CA SER A 179 23.47 29.24 -18.83
C SER A 179 22.31 28.41 -18.27
N ALA A 180 22.53 27.86 -17.08
CA ALA A 180 21.48 27.29 -16.24
C ALA A 180 21.60 27.91 -14.85
N GLU A 181 20.64 28.74 -14.49
CA GLU A 181 20.67 29.56 -13.29
C GLU A 181 19.48 29.25 -12.39
N VAL A 182 19.69 29.39 -11.08
CA VAL A 182 18.64 29.27 -10.08
C VAL A 182 18.66 30.50 -9.18
N HIS A 183 17.50 31.04 -8.86
CA HIS A 183 17.41 32.17 -7.93
C HIS A 183 18.01 31.77 -6.57
N LEU A 184 18.93 32.60 -6.07
CA LEU A 184 19.68 32.31 -4.84
C LEU A 184 18.75 32.00 -3.65
N GLN A 185 17.72 32.83 -3.44
CA GLN A 185 16.78 32.61 -2.34
C GLN A 185 16.07 31.25 -2.44
N ALA A 186 15.60 30.88 -3.64
CA ALA A 186 14.92 29.61 -3.86
C ALA A 186 15.86 28.41 -3.62
N LEU A 187 17.14 28.54 -3.98
CA LEU A 187 18.15 27.51 -3.70
C LEU A 187 18.39 27.36 -2.19
N LEU A 188 18.54 28.48 -1.46
CA LEU A 188 18.76 28.48 -0.01
C LEU A 188 17.54 27.94 0.74
N ASP A 189 16.34 28.41 0.42
CA ASP A 189 15.08 27.99 1.03
C ASP A 189 14.88 26.48 0.86
N HIS A 190 15.03 25.98 -0.37
CA HIS A 190 14.91 24.56 -0.67
C HIS A 190 15.95 23.72 0.07
N THR A 191 17.20 24.20 0.16
CA THR A 191 18.26 23.51 0.89
C THR A 191 17.90 23.40 2.38
N VAL A 192 17.43 24.50 2.99
CA VAL A 192 17.01 24.52 4.39
C VAL A 192 15.80 23.62 4.61
N GLU A 193 14.79 23.66 3.74
CA GLU A 193 13.61 22.81 3.82
C GLU A 193 13.98 21.32 3.81
N ARG A 194 14.90 20.91 2.92
CA ARG A 194 15.39 19.53 2.85
C ARG A 194 16.14 19.11 4.11
N ILE A 195 16.98 19.99 4.67
CA ILE A 195 17.67 19.73 5.96
C ILE A 195 16.65 19.60 7.09
N LEU A 196 15.67 20.49 7.16
CA LEU A 196 14.62 20.45 8.18
C LEU A 196 13.80 19.15 8.08
N PHE A 197 13.43 18.74 6.88
CA PHE A 197 12.73 17.48 6.65
C PHE A 197 13.52 16.28 7.16
N LEU A 198 14.84 16.24 6.91
CA LEU A 198 15.72 15.18 7.41
C LEU A 198 15.90 15.21 8.93
N GLN A 199 15.83 16.39 9.55
CA GLN A 199 15.95 16.58 11.00
C GLN A 199 14.60 16.68 11.72
N ASN A 200 13.51 16.23 11.11
CA ASN A 200 12.16 16.38 11.65
C ASN A 200 12.02 15.83 13.09
N ASP A 201 12.66 14.71 13.42
CA ASP A 201 12.64 14.16 14.78
C ASP A 201 13.36 15.07 15.79
N VAL A 202 14.50 15.66 15.39
CA VAL A 202 15.23 16.64 16.21
C VAL A 202 14.38 17.89 16.39
N ILE A 203 13.80 18.41 15.31
CA ILE A 203 12.98 19.63 15.34
C ILE A 203 11.78 19.48 16.27
N ARG A 204 11.12 18.32 16.26
CA ARG A 204 9.98 18.02 17.16
C ARG A 204 10.35 18.02 18.64
N SER A 205 11.63 17.80 18.96
CA SER A 205 12.13 17.85 20.34
C SER A 205 12.47 19.28 20.82
N LEU A 206 12.58 20.24 19.90
CA LEU A 206 12.94 21.62 20.21
C LEU A 206 11.70 22.45 20.59
N SER A 207 11.91 23.47 21.43
CA SER A 207 10.85 24.43 21.76
C SER A 207 10.50 25.32 20.56
N GLN A 208 9.26 25.84 20.52
CA GLN A 208 8.80 26.72 19.44
C GLN A 208 9.70 27.96 19.25
N LYS A 209 10.22 28.52 20.34
CA LYS A 209 11.12 29.69 20.33
C LYS A 209 12.48 29.38 19.69
N CYS A 210 12.96 28.15 19.84
CA CYS A 210 14.16 27.67 19.18
C CYS A 210 13.92 27.49 17.67
N VAL A 211 12.76 26.97 17.29
CA VAL A 211 12.41 26.73 15.89
C VAL A 211 12.20 28.03 15.11
N SER A 212 11.66 29.08 15.75
CA SER A 212 11.45 30.38 15.08
C SER A 212 12.73 31.18 14.80
N ASN A 213 13.84 30.86 15.47
CA ASN A 213 15.10 31.61 15.39
C ASN A 213 16.24 30.67 14.98
N MET A 214 16.26 30.30 13.70
CA MET A 214 17.33 29.47 13.14
C MET A 214 18.18 30.26 12.14
N ASN A 215 19.50 30.05 12.21
CA ASN A 215 20.46 30.58 11.27
C ASN A 215 21.02 29.43 10.43
N PHE A 216 20.90 29.58 9.12
CA PHE A 216 21.54 28.69 8.15
C PHE A 216 22.90 29.27 7.74
N ILE A 217 23.95 28.48 7.90
CA ILE A 217 25.31 28.84 7.54
C ILE A 217 25.71 27.97 6.36
N CYS A 218 26.10 28.61 5.26
CA CYS A 218 26.64 27.99 4.07
C CYS A 218 27.91 28.69 3.62
N LYS A 219 28.74 27.99 2.84
CA LYS A 219 29.79 28.62 2.03
C LYS A 219 29.41 28.54 0.56
N TRP A 220 29.96 29.41 -0.25
CA TRP A 220 29.81 29.37 -1.69
C TRP A 220 31.17 29.58 -2.36
N GLY A 221 31.27 29.16 -3.61
CA GLY A 221 32.45 29.35 -4.44
C GLY A 221 32.15 28.99 -5.88
N CYS A 222 33.01 29.39 -6.79
CA CYS A 222 32.87 29.12 -8.21
C CYS A 222 34.19 28.58 -8.78
N ASP A 223 34.07 27.76 -9.82
CA ASP A 223 35.22 27.21 -10.53
C ASP A 223 34.91 27.09 -12.02
N GLY A 224 35.96 26.96 -12.83
CA GLY A 224 35.89 26.85 -14.27
C GLY A 224 36.69 25.65 -14.79
N SER A 225 36.14 24.97 -15.79
CA SER A 225 36.82 23.89 -16.51
C SER A 225 36.80 24.17 -18.00
N SER A 226 37.95 24.01 -18.66
CA SER A 226 38.12 24.21 -20.10
C SER A 226 38.57 22.94 -20.81
N GLY A 227 38.43 22.91 -22.14
CA GLY A 227 38.92 21.80 -22.98
C GLY A 227 38.00 20.58 -23.00
N GLN A 228 36.71 20.79 -22.73
CA GLN A 228 35.69 19.77 -22.95
C GLN A 228 35.46 19.56 -24.45
N SER A 229 35.04 18.36 -24.84
CA SER A 229 34.61 18.11 -26.22
C SER A 229 33.43 19.00 -26.56
N GLN A 230 33.56 19.80 -27.62
CA GLN A 230 32.46 20.58 -28.16
C GLN A 230 31.43 19.65 -28.79
N TYR A 231 30.18 19.83 -28.41
CA TYR A 231 29.04 19.21 -29.04
C TYR A 231 28.45 20.19 -30.06
N LYS A 232 27.62 19.70 -30.98
CA LYS A 232 26.95 20.54 -32.00
C LYS A 232 25.81 21.37 -31.39
N GLN A 233 26.03 21.94 -30.22
CA GLN A 233 25.08 22.83 -29.59
C GLN A 233 24.97 24.10 -30.42
N THR A 234 23.75 24.46 -30.79
CA THR A 234 23.46 25.72 -31.47
C THR A 234 23.39 26.85 -30.45
N PHE A 235 24.06 27.96 -30.75
CA PHE A 235 24.03 29.19 -29.99
C PHE A 235 23.46 30.31 -30.86
N ASN A 236 22.84 31.32 -30.26
CA ASN A 236 22.41 32.53 -30.96
C ASN A 236 23.58 33.48 -31.26
N ASP A 237 24.71 33.28 -30.58
CA ASP A 237 25.94 34.08 -30.73
C ASP A 237 27.11 33.16 -31.08
N ASP A 238 27.71 33.41 -32.24
CA ASP A 238 28.85 32.65 -32.79
C ASP A 238 30.13 32.75 -31.94
N SER A 239 30.19 33.68 -30.98
CA SER A 239 31.30 33.81 -30.03
C SER A 239 31.20 32.86 -28.83
N ILE A 240 30.06 32.18 -28.66
CA ILE A 240 29.81 31.25 -27.56
C ILE A 240 30.20 29.83 -27.96
N SER A 241 30.77 29.08 -27.01
CA SER A 241 31.13 27.67 -27.18
C SER A 241 30.87 26.87 -25.90
N ASP A 242 30.51 25.60 -26.07
CA ASP A 242 30.40 24.59 -25.00
C ASP A 242 31.73 23.92 -24.62
N ALA A 243 32.87 24.40 -25.14
CA ALA A 243 34.19 23.89 -24.80
C ALA A 243 34.57 24.12 -23.31
N ASN A 244 33.91 25.08 -22.66
CA ASN A 244 34.22 25.53 -21.31
C ASN A 244 32.95 25.56 -20.46
N VAL A 245 33.09 25.21 -19.19
CA VAL A 245 32.01 25.25 -18.19
C VAL A 245 32.47 26.07 -17.01
N PHE A 246 31.68 27.07 -16.64
CA PHE A 246 31.81 27.79 -15.38
C PHE A 246 30.64 27.42 -14.48
N PHE A 247 30.90 27.12 -13.20
CA PHE A 247 29.83 26.79 -12.27
C PHE A 247 30.04 27.44 -10.92
N THR A 248 28.93 27.82 -10.29
CA THR A 248 28.88 28.27 -8.89
C THR A 248 28.29 27.16 -8.04
N SER A 249 28.84 26.98 -6.84
CA SER A 249 28.42 25.97 -5.88
C SER A 249 28.11 26.62 -4.53
N VAL A 250 27.10 26.09 -3.84
CA VAL A 250 26.77 26.43 -2.46
C VAL A 250 26.83 25.14 -1.65
N VAL A 251 27.53 25.19 -0.52
CA VAL A 251 27.69 24.05 0.39
C VAL A 251 27.07 24.40 1.74
N PRO A 252 25.98 23.71 2.14
CA PRO A 252 25.43 23.84 3.49
C PRO A 252 26.47 23.39 4.52
N LEU A 253 26.70 24.22 5.56
CA LEU A 253 27.65 23.91 6.63
C LEU A 253 26.92 23.55 7.92
N GLN A 254 26.02 24.41 8.39
CA GLN A 254 25.33 24.24 9.66
C GLN A 254 23.94 24.86 9.63
N LEU A 255 23.03 24.26 10.39
CA LEU A 255 21.78 24.86 10.80
C LEU A 255 21.80 24.95 12.33
N ILE A 256 21.73 26.17 12.85
CA ILE A 256 21.80 26.42 14.29
C ILE A 256 20.56 27.16 14.76
N SER A 257 20.08 26.83 15.95
CA SER A 257 19.07 27.60 16.67
C SER A 257 19.76 28.52 17.67
N VAL A 258 19.38 29.80 17.68
CA VAL A 258 19.97 30.79 18.58
C VAL A 258 18.91 31.27 19.57
N ASN A 259 19.19 31.12 20.87
CA ASN A 259 18.39 31.75 21.89
C ASN A 259 18.87 33.20 22.09
N HIS A 260 18.06 34.17 21.69
CA HIS A 260 18.42 35.60 21.79
C HIS A 260 18.57 36.12 23.23
N GLU A 261 17.96 35.48 24.23
CA GLU A 261 18.05 35.90 25.64
C GLU A 261 19.34 35.39 26.29
N SER A 262 19.66 34.10 26.11
CA SER A 262 20.84 33.49 26.73
C SER A 262 22.08 33.49 25.84
N LYS A 263 21.94 33.90 24.56
CA LYS A 263 22.93 33.73 23.48
C LYS A 263 23.40 32.27 23.29
N ALA A 264 22.73 31.30 23.90
CA ALA A 264 23.05 29.90 23.74
C ALA A 264 22.70 29.43 22.32
N GLN A 265 23.57 28.60 21.75
CA GLN A 265 23.41 28.04 20.40
C GLN A 265 23.21 26.54 20.49
N ILE A 266 22.22 26.04 19.73
CA ILE A 266 21.96 24.61 19.58
C ILE A 266 22.21 24.26 18.11
N VAL A 267 23.11 23.31 17.86
CA VAL A 267 23.37 22.80 16.51
C VAL A 267 22.26 21.81 16.16
N VAL A 268 21.39 22.20 15.23
CA VAL A 268 20.29 21.35 14.73
C VAL A 268 20.81 20.38 13.67
N TRP A 269 21.73 20.86 12.83
CA TRP A 269 22.39 20.04 11.82
C TRP A 269 23.79 20.59 11.53
N LYS A 270 24.73 19.69 11.24
CA LYS A 270 26.08 20.03 10.84
C LYS A 270 26.55 19.09 9.74
N ASN A 271 27.09 19.64 8.67
CA ASN A 271 27.69 18.88 7.59
C ASN A 271 28.96 18.17 8.11
N PRO A 272 29.01 16.83 8.10
CA PRO A 272 30.18 16.09 8.56
C PRO A 272 31.37 16.18 7.59
N ARG A 273 31.13 16.53 6.32
CA ARG A 273 32.13 16.52 5.23
C ARG A 273 32.00 17.78 4.35
N PRO A 274 32.32 18.97 4.87
CA PRO A 274 32.09 20.24 4.18
C PRO A 274 32.99 20.47 2.94
N SER A 275 34.00 19.62 2.72
CA SER A 275 34.95 19.74 1.61
C SER A 275 34.84 18.61 0.58
N PHE A 276 33.89 17.69 0.74
CA PHE A 276 33.67 16.59 -0.20
C PHE A 276 32.54 16.93 -1.18
N SER A 277 32.61 16.32 -2.36
CA SER A 277 31.60 16.45 -3.41
C SER A 277 30.29 15.69 -3.13
N SER A 278 30.26 14.81 -2.12
CA SER A 278 29.05 14.15 -1.63
C SER A 278 28.72 14.59 -0.20
N ILE A 279 27.46 15.02 0.02
CA ILE A 279 26.95 15.52 1.31
C ILE A 279 26.04 14.48 2.01
N LEU A 280 25.90 13.28 1.43
CA LEU A 280 25.15 12.16 2.01
C LEU A 280 26.09 11.00 2.29
#